data_AF-A0A8S2XPL9-F1
#
_entry.id   AF-A0A8S2XPL9-F1
#
_cell.length_a   1.000
_cell.length_b   1.000
_cell.length_c   1.000
_cell.angle_alpha   90.00
_cell.angle_beta   90.00
_cell.angle_gamma   90.00
#
_symmetry.space_group_name_H-M   'P 1'
#
loop_
_entity.id
_entity.type
_entity.pdbx_description
1 polymer ?
#
loop_
_entity_poly.entity_id
_entity_poly.type
_entity_poly.pdbx_seq_one_letter_code
_entity_poly.pdbx_strand_id
1 'polypeptide(L)'
;VYATFSRLQADLNCMNDLFKYANWKYLLNVANTELPLKTNSELVKILKIYRGYNDIEGRWKTRNLHRTEYRWETIRAKDSDKQITIKKTNEKKKPPPSSIEIVKGSAYGAFSRQFVEFVLTSPIAKELL
;
A
#
# COMPACT_ATOMS: atom_id res chain seq x y z
N VAL A 1 10.31 9.68 1.47
CA VAL A 1 9.93 10.87 0.67
C VAL A 1 8.42 10.86 0.51
N TYR A 2 7.75 12.01 0.51
CA TYR A 2 6.29 12.05 0.36
C TYR A 2 5.87 11.67 -1.07
N ALA A 3 4.73 10.97 -1.20
CA ALA A 3 4.15 10.54 -2.49
C ALA A 3 5.04 9.66 -3.39
N THR A 4 6.03 8.96 -2.82
CA THR A 4 6.89 8.01 -3.54
C THR A 4 6.62 6.56 -3.16
N PHE A 5 7.07 5.64 -4.00
CA PHE A 5 7.02 4.19 -3.76
C PHE A 5 7.67 3.77 -2.43
N SER A 6 8.64 4.53 -1.92
CA SER A 6 9.28 4.25 -0.62
C SER A 6 8.29 4.09 0.55
N ARG A 7 7.11 4.75 0.50
CA ARG A 7 6.07 4.57 1.52
C ARG A 7 5.49 3.16 1.46
N LEU A 8 5.12 2.69 0.26
CA LEU A 8 4.65 1.32 0.05
C LEU A 8 5.75 0.29 0.36
N GLN A 9 7.00 0.57 -0.03
CA GLN A 9 8.15 -0.29 0.27
C GLN A 9 8.33 -0.53 1.77
N ALA A 10 8.06 0.47 2.61
CA ALA A 10 8.12 0.29 4.06
C ALA A 10 7.10 -0.75 4.55
N ASP A 11 5.86 -0.69 4.05
CA ASP A 11 4.83 -1.69 4.39
C ASP A 11 5.21 -3.09 3.84
N LEU A 12 5.75 -3.18 2.62
CA LEU A 12 6.21 -4.44 2.03
C LEU A 12 7.35 -5.08 2.85
N ASN A 13 8.28 -4.27 3.36
CA ASN A 13 9.35 -4.75 4.23
C ASN A 13 8.76 -5.33 5.54
N CYS A 14 7.85 -4.61 6.17
CA CYS A 14 7.17 -5.10 7.38
C CYS A 14 6.33 -6.35 7.11
N MET A 15 5.66 -6.44 5.97
CA MET A 15 4.94 -7.64 5.53
C MET A 15 5.90 -8.83 5.43
N ASN A 16 7.04 -8.66 4.77
CA ASN A 16 8.05 -9.71 4.60
C ASN A 16 8.63 -10.17 5.95
N ASP A 17 8.89 -9.25 6.88
CA ASP A 17 9.37 -9.59 8.22
C ASP A 17 8.30 -10.27 9.07
N LEU A 18 7.07 -9.77 9.05
CA LEU A 18 5.95 -10.37 9.79
C LEU A 18 5.59 -11.75 9.25
N PHE A 19 5.71 -11.98 7.94
CA PHE A 19 5.35 -13.25 7.31
C PHE A 19 6.18 -14.45 7.80
N LYS A 20 7.40 -14.19 8.28
CA LYS A 20 8.29 -15.21 8.89
C LYS A 20 7.71 -15.80 10.17
N TYR A 21 6.82 -15.09 10.85
CA TYR A 21 6.18 -15.56 12.08
C TYR A 21 4.89 -16.32 11.79
N ALA A 22 4.68 -17.40 12.53
CA ALA A 22 3.45 -18.19 12.46
C ALA A 22 2.30 -17.53 13.24
N ASN A 23 1.06 -17.93 12.93
CA ASN A 23 -0.15 -17.74 13.75
C ASN A 23 -0.85 -16.38 13.78
N TRP A 24 -0.26 -15.30 13.25
CA TRP A 24 -1.01 -14.04 13.08
C TRP A 24 -2.11 -14.18 12.01
N LYS A 25 -3.16 -13.35 12.13
CA LYS A 25 -4.37 -13.46 11.28
C LYS A 25 -4.56 -12.28 10.34
N TYR A 26 -4.28 -11.07 10.85
CA TYR A 26 -4.37 -9.83 10.09
C TYR A 26 -3.17 -8.95 10.39
N LEU A 27 -2.72 -8.21 9.38
CA LEU A 27 -1.84 -7.07 9.50
C LEU A 27 -2.69 -5.81 9.39
N LEU A 28 -2.55 -4.92 10.36
CA LEU A 28 -3.08 -3.55 10.31
C LEU A 28 -1.89 -2.63 10.16
N ASN A 29 -1.75 -1.95 9.02
CA ASN A 29 -0.67 -0.98 8.85
C ASN A 29 -1.10 0.36 9.44
N VAL A 30 -0.20 1.02 10.16
CA VAL A 30 -0.49 2.28 10.83
C VAL A 30 0.63 3.29 10.63
N ALA A 31 0.29 4.57 10.66
CA ALA A 31 1.26 5.65 10.78
C ALA A 31 1.49 6.03 12.25
N ASN A 32 2.60 6.73 12.49
CA ASN A 32 2.99 7.21 13.82
C ASN A 32 1.94 8.15 14.46
N THR A 33 1.11 8.81 13.67
CA THR A 33 0.08 9.74 14.14
C THR A 33 -1.27 9.08 14.42
N GLU A 34 -1.40 7.76 14.20
CA GLU A 34 -2.66 7.05 14.40
C GLU A 34 -2.77 6.48 15.82
N LEU A 35 -3.97 6.55 16.39
CA LEU A 35 -4.28 6.00 17.70
C LEU A 35 -5.51 5.08 17.62
N PRO A 36 -5.51 3.95 18.35
CA PRO A 36 -6.63 3.03 18.33
C PRO A 36 -7.86 3.63 19.03
N LEU A 37 -9.01 3.59 18.35
CA LEU A 37 -10.33 3.96 18.92
C LEU A 37 -11.13 2.73 19.41
N LYS A 38 -10.50 1.57 19.43
CA LYS A 38 -11.05 0.28 19.84
C LYS A 38 -9.99 -0.45 20.64
N THR A 39 -10.42 -1.13 21.70
CA THR A 39 -9.57 -2.03 22.47
C THR A 39 -9.16 -3.23 21.62
N ASN A 40 -8.10 -3.93 22.05
CA ASN A 40 -7.69 -5.16 21.39
C ASN A 40 -8.82 -6.22 21.34
N SER A 41 -9.63 -6.33 22.40
CA SER A 41 -10.76 -7.27 22.45
C SER A 41 -11.82 -6.94 21.38
N GLU A 42 -12.14 -5.66 21.20
CA GLU A 42 -13.06 -5.21 20.16
C GLU A 42 -12.49 -5.44 18.76
N LEU A 43 -11.21 -5.12 18.54
CA LEU A 43 -10.53 -5.37 17.27
C LEU A 43 -10.57 -6.86 16.92
N VAL A 44 -10.25 -7.75 17.86
CA VAL A 44 -10.32 -9.19 17.64
C VAL A 44 -11.74 -9.64 17.27
N LYS A 45 -12.79 -9.07 17.89
CA LYS A 45 -14.18 -9.36 17.54
C LYS A 45 -14.49 -8.91 16.10
N ILE A 46 -14.09 -7.70 15.72
CA ILE A 46 -14.29 -7.15 14.37
C ILE A 46 -13.57 -8.03 13.32
N LEU A 47 -12.29 -8.32 13.52
CA LEU A 47 -11.49 -9.08 12.56
C LEU A 47 -11.94 -10.55 12.43
N LYS A 48 -12.58 -11.11 13.45
CA LYS A 48 -13.23 -12.43 13.35
C LYS A 48 -14.47 -12.39 12.45
N ILE A 49 -15.23 -11.29 12.43
CA ILE A 49 -16.38 -11.11 11.53
C ILE A 49 -15.92 -11.09 10.07
N TYR A 50 -14.71 -10.58 9.79
CA TYR A 50 -14.16 -10.53 8.43
C TYR A 50 -13.86 -11.91 7.84
N ARG A 51 -13.78 -12.99 8.63
CA ARG A 51 -13.68 -14.38 8.11
C ARG A 51 -12.60 -14.61 7.03
N GLY A 52 -11.47 -13.91 7.13
CA GLY A 52 -10.34 -14.01 6.18
C GLY A 52 -10.41 -13.02 5.02
N TYR A 53 -11.48 -12.23 4.89
CA TYR A 53 -11.56 -11.14 3.92
C TYR A 53 -10.75 -9.91 4.38
N ASN A 54 -10.23 -9.16 3.41
CA ASN A 54 -9.55 -7.89 3.67
C ASN A 54 -10.57 -6.75 3.82
N ASP A 55 -10.18 -5.69 4.52
CA ASP A 55 -10.92 -4.43 4.57
C ASP A 55 -10.00 -3.31 4.09
N ILE A 56 -10.24 -2.87 2.86
CA ILE A 56 -9.39 -1.93 2.14
C ILE A 56 -10.30 -0.94 1.41
N GLU A 57 -10.09 0.36 1.63
CA GLU A 57 -10.84 1.38 0.91
C GLU A 57 -10.46 1.38 -0.58
N GLY A 58 -11.45 1.16 -1.43
CA GLY A 58 -11.37 1.41 -2.86
C GLY A 58 -12.44 2.41 -3.30
N ARG A 59 -12.13 3.21 -4.31
CA ARG A 59 -13.08 4.10 -4.98
C ARG A 59 -12.91 3.93 -6.49
N TRP A 60 -13.98 3.49 -7.12
CA TRP A 60 -14.08 3.25 -8.55
C TRP A 60 -14.45 4.53 -9.28
N LYS A 61 -14.08 4.65 -10.55
CA LYS A 61 -14.38 5.82 -11.42
C LYS A 61 -13.86 7.15 -10.84
N THR A 62 -12.70 7.13 -10.20
CA THR A 62 -12.17 8.31 -9.49
C THR A 62 -11.33 9.25 -10.34
N ARG A 63 -11.33 10.51 -9.93
CA ARG A 63 -10.39 11.55 -10.40
C ARG A 63 -8.96 11.22 -9.97
N ASN A 64 -7.98 11.68 -10.76
CA ASN A 64 -6.53 11.56 -10.55
C ASN A 64 -5.84 10.25 -10.95
N LEU A 65 -6.47 9.38 -11.77
CA LEU A 65 -5.77 8.24 -12.37
C LEU A 65 -4.60 8.66 -13.28
N HIS A 66 -4.59 9.90 -13.78
CA HIS A 66 -3.44 10.48 -14.48
C HIS A 66 -2.12 10.42 -13.70
N ARG A 67 -2.16 10.24 -12.37
CA ARG A 67 -0.96 10.07 -11.53
C ARG A 67 -0.25 8.73 -11.78
N THR A 68 -0.95 7.71 -12.26
CA THR A 68 -0.38 6.38 -12.54
C THR A 68 0.00 6.20 -14.01
N GLU A 69 -0.37 7.13 -14.88
CA GLU A 69 -0.12 7.06 -16.33
C GLU A 69 1.31 7.47 -16.73
N TYR A 70 2.01 8.23 -15.89
CA TYR A 70 3.34 8.78 -16.20
C TYR A 70 4.37 8.39 -15.15
N ARG A 71 5.64 8.36 -15.54
CA ARG A 71 6.76 8.11 -14.63
C ARG A 71 7.04 9.37 -13.79
N TRP A 72 7.39 9.15 -12.51
CA TRP A 72 7.73 10.20 -11.56
C TRP A 72 9.16 9.97 -11.05
N GLU A 73 9.90 11.04 -10.86
CA GLU A 73 11.30 10.99 -10.40
C GLU A 73 11.49 11.84 -9.16
N THR A 74 12.36 11.39 -8.25
CA THR A 74 12.76 12.17 -7.07
C THR A 74 13.84 13.17 -7.44
N ILE A 75 13.62 14.43 -7.09
CA ILE A 75 14.59 15.52 -7.31
C ILE A 75 15.00 16.12 -5.96
N ARG A 76 16.26 16.59 -5.88
CA ARG A 76 16.75 17.37 -4.74
C ARG A 76 16.42 18.84 -4.98
N ALA A 77 15.75 19.49 -4.03
CA ALA A 77 15.53 20.93 -4.09
C ALA A 77 16.88 21.67 -4.01
N LYS A 78 17.05 22.73 -4.81
CA LYS A 78 18.31 23.48 -4.89
C LYS A 78 18.55 24.40 -3.67
N ASP A 79 17.48 24.89 -3.03
CA ASP A 79 17.54 25.97 -2.02
C ASP A 79 17.20 25.54 -0.58
N SER A 80 17.02 24.23 -0.33
CA SER A 80 16.76 23.75 1.02
C SER A 80 17.63 22.54 1.29
N ASP A 81 18.44 22.62 2.34
CA ASP A 81 19.16 21.47 2.87
C ASP A 81 18.18 20.29 3.04
N LYS A 82 18.32 19.29 2.17
CA LYS A 82 17.79 17.92 2.29
C LYS A 82 16.31 17.66 1.92
N GLN A 83 15.55 18.60 1.35
CA GLN A 83 14.18 18.25 0.91
C GLN A 83 14.18 17.56 -0.48
N ILE A 84 13.81 16.28 -0.49
CA ILE A 84 13.57 15.51 -1.73
C ILE A 84 12.08 15.65 -2.08
N THR A 85 11.80 16.06 -3.32
CA THR A 85 10.43 16.17 -3.87
C THR A 85 10.28 15.27 -5.09
N ILE A 86 9.06 15.16 -5.63
CA ILE A 86 8.80 14.38 -6.86
C ILE A 86 8.42 15.30 -8.01
N LYS A 87 8.89 14.95 -9.21
CA LYS A 87 8.55 15.63 -10.46
C LYS A 87 7.97 14.62 -11.45
N LYS A 88 6.85 15.00 -12.07
CA LYS A 88 6.25 14.25 -13.18
C LYS A 88 7.17 14.37 -14.40
N THR A 89 7.44 13.25 -15.06
CA THR A 89 8.13 13.22 -16.36
C THR A 89 7.12 13.20 -17.51
N ASN A 90 7.60 13.38 -18.74
CA ASN A 90 6.79 13.21 -19.95
C ASN A 90 6.74 11.75 -20.43
N GLU A 91 7.38 10.82 -19.71
CA GLU A 91 7.43 9.40 -20.05
C GLU A 91 6.13 8.71 -19.60
N LYS A 92 5.38 8.15 -20.56
CA LYS A 92 4.14 7.40 -20.29
C LYS A 92 4.47 5.97 -19.87
N LYS A 93 3.83 5.49 -18.80
CA LYS A 93 3.97 4.12 -18.33
C LYS A 93 3.21 3.15 -19.25
N LYS A 94 3.70 1.90 -19.30
CA LYS A 94 2.93 0.78 -19.87
C LYS A 94 1.64 0.57 -19.06
N PRO A 95 0.57 0.03 -19.68
CA PRO A 95 -0.64 -0.35 -18.94
C PRO A 95 -0.30 -1.37 -17.84
N PRO A 96 -1.11 -1.45 -16.76
CA PRO A 96 -0.94 -2.46 -15.72
C PRO A 96 -0.93 -3.89 -16.31
N PRO A 97 -0.15 -4.81 -15.71
CA PRO A 97 -0.12 -6.19 -16.16
C PRO A 97 -1.47 -6.89 -15.93
N SER A 98 -1.69 -8.00 -16.64
CA SER A 98 -2.82 -8.91 -16.42
C SER A 98 -4.22 -8.27 -16.42
N SER A 99 -4.42 -7.19 -17.20
CA SER A 99 -5.69 -6.44 -17.27
C SER A 99 -6.18 -5.91 -15.90
N ILE A 100 -5.26 -5.63 -14.98
CA ILE A 100 -5.59 -5.06 -13.68
C ILE A 100 -6.14 -3.64 -13.84
N GLU A 101 -7.32 -3.39 -13.28
CA GLU A 101 -7.89 -2.04 -13.19
C GLU A 101 -7.33 -1.31 -11.97
N ILE A 102 -6.71 -0.15 -12.19
CA ILE A 102 -6.22 0.71 -11.10
C ILE A 102 -7.39 1.49 -10.50
N VAL A 103 -7.60 1.33 -9.21
CA VAL A 103 -8.57 2.11 -8.42
C VAL A 103 -7.85 2.99 -7.42
N LYS A 104 -8.49 4.09 -7.02
CA LYS A 104 -7.97 4.93 -5.93
C LYS A 104 -8.37 4.32 -4.59
N GLY A 105 -7.45 4.29 -3.63
CA GLY A 105 -7.73 3.81 -2.29
C GLY A 105 -7.05 4.62 -1.20
N SER A 106 -7.11 4.09 0.02
CA SER A 106 -6.32 4.54 1.17
C SER A 106 -4.98 3.80 1.21
N ALA A 107 -3.99 4.41 1.86
CA ALA A 107 -2.74 3.72 2.18
C ALA A 107 -2.90 2.74 3.35
N TYR A 108 -4.02 2.78 4.07
CA TYR A 108 -4.25 2.04 5.30
C TYR A 108 -5.39 1.03 5.13
N GLY A 109 -5.27 -0.13 5.79
CA GLY A 109 -6.29 -1.16 5.75
C GLY A 109 -6.01 -2.34 6.68
N ALA A 110 -6.91 -3.33 6.64
CA ALA A 110 -6.76 -4.61 7.31
C ALA A 110 -6.52 -5.72 6.28
N PHE A 111 -5.35 -6.35 6.37
CA PHE A 111 -4.88 -7.33 5.40
C PHE A 111 -4.82 -8.70 6.05
N SER A 112 -5.56 -9.67 5.49
CA SER A 112 -5.47 -11.07 5.90
C SER A 112 -4.07 -11.62 5.65
N ARG A 113 -3.67 -12.63 6.43
CA ARG A 113 -2.39 -13.31 6.20
C ARG A 113 -2.26 -13.88 4.78
N GLN A 114 -3.35 -14.45 4.26
CA GLN A 114 -3.40 -15.01 2.90
C GLN A 114 -3.19 -13.92 1.83
N PHE A 115 -3.74 -12.72 2.05
CA PHE A 115 -3.50 -11.60 1.14
C PHE A 115 -2.03 -11.15 1.18
N VAL A 116 -1.42 -11.05 2.36
CA VAL A 116 0.01 -10.72 2.48
C VAL A 116 0.87 -11.77 1.78
N GLU A 117 0.55 -13.05 1.92
CA GLU A 117 1.21 -14.14 1.20
C GLU A 117 1.11 -13.96 -0.32
N PHE A 118 -0.09 -13.65 -0.82
CA PHE A 118 -0.32 -13.35 -2.23
C PHE A 118 0.56 -12.17 -2.70
N VAL A 119 0.59 -11.07 -1.96
CA VAL A 119 1.42 -9.89 -2.29
C VAL A 119 2.91 -10.25 -2.37
N LEU A 120 3.42 -11.07 -1.45
CA LEU A 120 4.85 -11.41 -1.37
C LEU A 120 5.29 -12.50 -2.37
N THR A 121 4.37 -13.36 -2.83
CA THR A 121 4.73 -14.57 -3.59
C THR A 121 4.19 -14.59 -5.00
N SER A 122 3.04 -13.97 -5.27
CA SER A 122 2.37 -14.02 -6.57
C SER A 122 3.18 -13.31 -7.65
N PRO A 123 3.43 -13.97 -8.81
CA PRO A 123 4.05 -13.32 -9.96
C PRO A 123 3.28 -12.08 -10.44
N ILE A 124 1.94 -12.14 -10.43
CA ILE A 124 1.07 -11.04 -10.86
C ILE A 124 1.23 -9.83 -9.94
N ALA A 125 1.30 -10.06 -8.61
CA ALA A 125 1.50 -8.98 -7.65
C ALA A 125 2.89 -8.35 -7.82
N LYS A 126 3.92 -9.17 -8.00
CA LYS A 126 5.30 -8.71 -8.23
C LYS A 126 5.48 -7.95 -9.54
N GLU A 127 4.74 -8.31 -10.59
CA GLU A 127 4.79 -7.60 -11.87
C GLU A 127 4.14 -6.21 -11.78
N LEU A 128 3.11 -6.05 -10.93
CA LEU A 128 2.44 -4.78 -10.72
C LEU A 128 3.27 -3.78 -9.88
N LEU A 129 4.02 -4.30 -8.90
CA LEU A 129 4.81 -3.54 -7.93
C LEU A 129 6.12 -3.02 -8.53
#